data_AF-A0A7S2EW13-F1
#
_entry.id   AF-A0A7S2EW13-F1
#
_cell.length_a   1.000
_cell.length_b   1.000
_cell.length_c   1.000
_cell.angle_alpha   90.00
_cell.angle_beta   90.00
_cell.angle_gamma   90.00
#
_symmetry.space_group_name_H-M   'P 1'
#
loop_
_entity.id
_entity.type
_entity.pdbx_description
1 polymer ?
#
loop_
_entity_poly.entity_id
_entity_poly.type
_entity_poly.pdbx_seq_one_letter_code
_entity_poly.pdbx_strand_id
1 'polypeptide(L)'
;QDAKDNIISAFMQVVSQGILVNSPMRGVCFELIDAKFHADTVHRRPNSVVPAAMKAMRGAFLMADPILVEPMYQIDVRGAPGSLNAVYSILGRRSGIVVD
;
A
#
# COMPACT_ATOMS: atom_id res chain seq x y z
N GLN A 1 20.24 11.58 -15.09
CA GLN A 1 19.12 10.99 -14.35
C GLN A 1 17.97 10.84 -15.31
N ASP A 2 17.63 9.61 -15.67
CA ASP A 2 16.64 9.38 -16.71
C ASP A 2 15.22 9.55 -16.13
N ALA A 3 14.25 9.89 -16.97
CA ALA A 3 12.86 10.09 -16.54
C ALA A 3 12.31 8.85 -15.80
N LYS A 4 12.82 7.67 -16.16
CA LYS A 4 12.58 6.39 -15.48
C LYS A 4 12.93 6.43 -13.99
N ASP A 5 14.11 6.93 -13.62
CA ASP A 5 14.56 6.97 -12.22
C ASP A 5 13.67 7.90 -11.39
N ASN A 6 13.26 9.02 -11.98
CA ASN A 6 12.34 9.96 -11.35
C ASN A 6 10.96 9.33 -11.11
N ILE A 7 10.45 8.54 -12.06
CA ILE A 7 9.18 7.82 -11.93
C ILE A 7 9.29 6.72 -10.85
N ILE A 8 10.40 5.99 -10.80
CA ILE A 8 10.64 4.99 -9.76
C ILE A 8 10.69 5.66 -8.37
N SER A 9 11.38 6.80 -8.25
CA SER A 9 11.41 7.57 -7.01
C SER A 9 10.00 8.03 -6.58
N ALA A 10 9.20 8.53 -7.53
CA ALA A 10 7.81 8.89 -7.30
C ALA A 10 6.97 7.70 -6.79
N PHE A 11 7.12 6.54 -7.43
CA PHE A 11 6.45 5.30 -7.01
C PHE A 11 6.81 4.92 -5.57
N MET A 12 8.11 4.88 -5.23
CA MET A 12 8.55 4.54 -3.88
C MET A 12 7.99 5.51 -2.82
N GLN A 13 7.94 6.81 -3.14
CA GLN A 13 7.34 7.80 -2.24
C GLN A 13 5.84 7.58 -2.05
N VAL A 14 5.10 7.37 -3.13
CA VAL A 14 3.64 7.15 -3.07
C VAL A 14 3.31 5.89 -2.29
N VAL A 15 4.02 4.78 -2.54
CA VAL A 15 3.81 3.51 -1.84
C VAL A 15 4.15 3.62 -0.36
N SER A 16 5.24 4.30 -0.01
CA SER A 16 5.64 4.45 1.40
C SER A 16 4.73 5.41 2.16
N GLN A 17 4.26 6.48 1.54
CA GLN A 17 3.39 7.46 2.19
C GLN A 17 1.96 6.95 2.27
N GLY A 18 1.46 6.25 1.26
CA GLY A 18 0.04 5.91 1.16
C GLY A 18 -0.79 7.05 0.61
N ILE A 19 -1.97 6.69 0.09
CA ILE A 19 -2.87 7.63 -0.60
C ILE A 19 -4.11 7.97 0.25
N LEU A 20 -4.71 6.99 0.94
CA LEU A 20 -5.94 7.21 1.72
C LEU A 20 -5.66 7.81 3.11
N VAL A 21 -4.80 7.16 3.89
CA VAL A 21 -4.64 7.42 5.33
C VAL A 21 -3.18 7.61 5.75
N ASN A 22 -2.32 7.98 4.81
CA ASN A 22 -0.88 8.09 5.02
C ASN A 22 -0.23 6.82 5.62
N SER A 23 -0.65 5.64 5.15
CA SER A 23 -0.13 4.34 5.56
C SER A 23 0.50 3.59 4.36
N PRO A 24 1.59 2.85 4.55
CA PRO A 24 2.24 2.11 3.47
C PRO A 24 1.27 1.19 2.71
N MET A 25 1.29 1.30 1.38
CA MET A 25 0.40 0.51 0.51
C MET A 25 0.92 -0.92 0.36
N ARG A 26 0.00 -1.88 0.20
CA ARG A 26 0.30 -3.30 0.00
C ARG A 26 -0.56 -3.86 -1.13
N GLY A 27 -0.04 -4.85 -1.86
CA GLY A 27 -0.78 -5.54 -2.93
C GLY A 27 -1.10 -4.68 -4.16
N VAL A 28 -0.33 -3.59 -4.38
CA VAL A 28 -0.53 -2.67 -5.51
C VAL A 28 0.44 -2.96 -6.65
N CYS A 29 -0.03 -2.81 -7.89
CA CYS A 29 0.80 -2.84 -9.09
C CYS A 29 0.45 -1.60 -9.93
N PHE A 30 1.47 -0.82 -10.33
CA PHE A 30 1.30 0.29 -11.26
C PHE A 30 2.01 -0.04 -12.56
N GLU A 31 1.27 -0.02 -13.66
CA GLU A 31 1.79 -0.27 -15.00
C GLU A 31 1.85 1.05 -15.78
N LEU A 32 3.02 1.37 -16.35
CA LEU A 32 3.20 2.54 -17.21
C LEU A 32 2.89 2.17 -18.65
N ILE A 33 1.72 2.58 -19.14
CA ILE A 33 1.24 2.25 -20.48
C ILE A 33 1.84 3.18 -21.56
N ASP A 34 1.77 4.50 -21.33
CA ASP A 34 2.31 5.51 -22.25
C ASP A 34 2.91 6.68 -21.45
N ALA A 35 3.94 7.31 -22.01
CA ALA A 35 4.56 8.50 -21.45
C ALA A 35 5.10 9.40 -22.57
N LYS A 36 4.61 10.65 -22.61
CA LYS A 36 5.05 11.67 -23.55
C LYS A 36 5.88 12.72 -22.84
N PHE A 37 7.09 12.96 -23.34
CA PHE A 37 8.01 13.94 -22.76
C PHE A 37 8.37 15.04 -23.76
N HIS A 38 8.43 16.28 -23.29
CA HIS A 38 8.86 17.43 -24.09
C HIS A 38 10.30 17.23 -24.62
N ALA A 39 10.65 17.61 -25.85
CA ALA A 39 11.97 17.31 -26.44
C ALA A 39 13.15 17.81 -25.59
N ASP A 40 13.04 19.02 -25.04
CA ASP A 40 14.12 19.65 -24.27
C ASP A 40 14.26 19.09 -22.84
N THR A 41 15.51 18.84 -22.44
CA THR A 41 15.88 18.30 -21.13
C THR A 41 15.54 19.24 -19.97
N VAL A 42 15.48 20.56 -20.21
CA VAL A 42 15.12 21.57 -19.21
C VAL A 42 13.69 21.38 -18.69
N HIS A 43 12.79 20.87 -19.53
CA HIS A 43 11.39 20.61 -19.18
C HIS A 43 11.15 19.19 -18.64
N ARG A 44 12.18 18.32 -18.64
CA ARG A 44 12.14 16.96 -18.07
C ARG A 44 12.79 16.87 -16.68
N ARG A 45 12.98 18.02 -16.02
CA ARG A 45 13.61 18.06 -14.69
C ARG A 45 12.77 17.26 -13.67
N PRO A 46 13.41 16.69 -12.62
CA PRO A 46 12.72 15.87 -11.63
C PRO A 46 11.54 16.58 -10.95
N ASN A 47 11.66 17.88 -10.72
CA ASN A 47 10.61 18.73 -10.15
C ASN A 47 9.33 18.80 -10.99
N SER A 48 9.38 18.46 -12.27
CA SER A 48 8.20 18.37 -13.15
C SER A 48 7.70 16.93 -13.27
N VAL A 49 8.61 15.97 -13.47
CA VAL A 49 8.27 14.57 -13.73
C VAL A 49 7.73 13.87 -12.48
N VAL A 50 8.38 14.05 -11.33
CA VAL A 50 8.00 13.38 -10.06
C VAL A 50 6.56 13.73 -9.66
N PRO A 51 6.16 15.01 -9.52
CA PRO A 51 4.80 15.34 -9.11
C PRO A 51 3.76 14.94 -10.17
N ALA A 52 4.11 14.93 -11.46
CA ALA A 52 3.21 14.44 -12.50
C ALA A 52 2.94 12.94 -12.34
N ALA A 53 3.98 12.12 -12.14
CA ALA A 53 3.86 10.69 -11.89
C ALA A 53 3.07 10.40 -10.60
N MET A 54 3.35 11.12 -9.51
CA MET A 54 2.63 10.96 -8.24
C MET A 54 1.13 11.26 -8.39
N LYS A 55 0.76 12.32 -9.12
CA LYS A 55 -0.65 12.64 -9.39
C LYS A 55 -1.35 11.56 -10.21
N ALA A 56 -0.68 11.05 -11.25
CA ALA A 56 -1.21 9.96 -12.07
C ALA A 56 -1.44 8.68 -11.24
N MET A 57 -0.48 8.28 -10.41
CA MET A 57 -0.61 7.12 -9.52
C MET A 57 -1.72 7.31 -8.49
N ARG A 58 -1.85 8.51 -7.90
CA ARG A 58 -2.94 8.81 -6.96
C ARG A 58 -4.31 8.70 -7.62
N GLY A 59 -4.47 9.26 -8.81
CA GLY A 59 -5.70 9.14 -9.59
C GLY A 59 -6.03 7.68 -9.91
N ALA A 60 -5.06 6.93 -10.46
CA ALA A 60 -5.24 5.53 -10.80
C ALA A 60 -5.64 4.67 -9.59
N PHE A 61 -5.03 4.89 -8.43
CA PHE A 61 -5.35 4.16 -7.21
C PHE A 61 -6.78 4.44 -6.70
N LEU A 62 -7.23 5.69 -6.75
CA LEU A 62 -8.59 6.04 -6.33
C LEU A 62 -9.66 5.49 -7.28
N MET A 63 -9.32 5.34 -8.56
CA MET A 63 -10.20 4.70 -9.57
C MET A 63 -10.26 3.17 -9.43
N ALA A 64 -9.38 2.57 -8.64
CA ALA A 64 -9.29 1.12 -8.44
C ALA A 64 -10.03 0.65 -7.17
N ASP A 65 -10.99 1.44 -6.66
CA ASP A 65 -11.80 1.15 -5.46
C ASP A 65 -10.96 0.63 -4.27
N PRO A 66 -10.05 1.46 -3.72
CA PRO A 66 -9.09 1.00 -2.74
C PRO A 66 -9.74 0.73 -1.38
N ILE A 67 -9.25 -0.30 -0.69
CA ILE A 67 -9.69 -0.70 0.65
C ILE A 67 -8.59 -0.51 1.71
N LEU A 68 -9.00 -0.38 2.97
CA LEU A 68 -8.09 -0.43 4.10
C LEU A 68 -7.88 -1.89 4.54
N VAL A 69 -6.63 -2.22 4.90
CA VAL A 69 -6.26 -3.53 5.40
C VAL A 69 -5.71 -3.38 6.81
N GLU A 70 -6.26 -4.13 7.74
CA GLU A 70 -5.77 -4.19 9.13
C GLU A 70 -4.74 -5.31 9.31
N PRO A 71 -3.76 -5.14 10.22
CA PRO A 71 -2.81 -6.20 10.53
C PRO A 71 -3.48 -7.31 11.35
N MET A 72 -3.35 -8.55 10.88
CA MET A 72 -3.75 -9.75 11.62
C MET A 72 -2.54 -10.41 12.25
N TYR A 73 -2.63 -10.71 13.55
CA TYR A 73 -1.57 -11.37 14.30
C TYR A 73 -1.98 -12.82 14.60
N GLN A 74 -1.04 -13.75 14.40
CA GLN A 74 -1.19 -15.13 14.84
C GLN A 74 -0.72 -15.25 16.29
N ILE A 75 -1.50 -15.94 17.11
CA ILE A 75 -1.16 -16.21 18.52
C ILE A 75 -1.18 -17.71 18.78
N ASP A 76 -0.20 -18.20 19.55
CA ASP A 76 -0.18 -19.56 20.11
C ASP A 76 -0.60 -19.48 21.58
N VAL A 77 -1.60 -20.27 21.98
CA VAL A 77 -2.18 -20.24 23.33
C VAL A 77 -1.97 -21.60 23.99
N ARG A 78 -1.28 -21.60 25.14
CA ARG A 78 -1.04 -22.80 25.95
C ARG A 78 -1.74 -22.65 27.30
N GLY A 79 -2.46 -23.68 27.72
CA GLY A 79 -3.22 -23.64 28.96
C GLY A 79 -3.68 -25.01 29.44
N ALA A 80 -4.26 -25.04 30.64
CA ALA A 80 -4.88 -26.25 31.18
C ALA A 80 -6.15 -26.61 30.39
N PRO A 81 -6.55 -27.89 30.31
CA PRO A 81 -7.69 -28.34 29.48
C PRO A 81 -9.01 -27.61 29.76
N GLY A 82 -9.25 -27.14 30.99
CA GLY A 82 -10.47 -26.40 31.36
C GLY A 82 -10.53 -24.95 30.87
N SER A 83 -9.42 -24.40 30.35
CA SER A 83 -9.33 -23.00 29.92
C SER A 83 -9.78 -22.74 28.47
N LEU A 84 -9.96 -23.81 27.68
CA LEU A 84 -10.21 -23.74 26.24
C LEU A 84 -11.48 -22.92 25.90
N ASN A 85 -12.58 -23.18 26.60
CA ASN A 85 -13.85 -22.48 26.38
C ASN A 85 -13.77 -20.98 26.68
N ALA A 86 -12.97 -20.60 27.68
CA ALA A 86 -12.75 -19.19 28.02
C ALA A 86 -11.97 -18.48 26.91
N VAL A 87 -10.94 -19.14 26.34
CA VAL A 87 -10.14 -18.61 25.24
C VAL A 87 -11.01 -18.40 23.99
N TYR A 88 -11.84 -19.37 23.61
CA TYR A 88 -12.74 -19.22 22.46
C TYR A 88 -13.75 -18.08 22.65
N SER A 89 -14.30 -17.93 23.86
CA SER A 89 -15.23 -16.83 24.17
C SER A 89 -14.57 -15.45 24.00
N ILE A 90 -13.31 -15.31 24.43
CA ILE A 90 -12.55 -14.06 24.27
C ILE A 90 -12.20 -13.80 22.81
N LEU A 91 -11.77 -14.83 22.07
CA LEU A 91 -11.44 -14.73 20.65
C LEU A 91 -12.65 -14.33 19.81
N GLY A 92 -13.81 -14.96 20.03
CA GLY A 92 -15.04 -14.64 19.31
C GLY A 92 -15.51 -13.19 19.50
N ARG A 93 -15.23 -12.58 20.66
CA ARG A 93 -15.53 -11.16 20.92
C ARG A 93 -14.61 -10.19 20.21
N ARG A 94 -13.45 -10.64 19.74
CA ARG A 94 -12.42 -9.81 19.09
C ARG A 94 -12.29 -10.07 17.59
N SER A 95 -13.32 -10.68 16.97
CA SER A 95 -13.28 -11.12 15.57
C SER A 95 -12.12 -12.06 15.27
N GLY A 96 -11.66 -12.80 16.28
CA GLY A 96 -10.57 -13.76 16.15
C GLY A 96 -11.02 -14.99 15.35
N ILE A 97 -10.18 -15.43 14.43
CA ILE A 97 -10.37 -16.65 13.64
C ILE A 97 -9.45 -17.72 14.23
N VAL A 98 -9.98 -18.92 14.44
CA VAL A 98 -9.19 -20.07 14.89
C VAL A 98 -8.59 -20.71 13.64
N VAL A 99 -7.26 -20.81 13.63
CA VAL A 99 -6.48 -21.41 12.54
C VAL A 99 -5.67 -22.54 13.17
N ASP A 100 -5.78 -23.74 12.61
CA ASP A 100 -5.07 -24.97 13.05
C ASP A 100 -3.69 -25.07 12.38
#